data_AF-A0A345VIG2-F1
#
_entry.id   AF-A0A345VIG2-F1
#
_cell.length_a   1.000
_cell.length_b   1.000
_cell.length_c   1.000
_cell.angle_alpha   90.00
_cell.angle_beta   90.00
_cell.angle_gamma   90.00
#
_symmetry.space_group_name_H-M   'P 1'
#
loop_
_entity.id
_entity.type
_entity.pdbx_description
1 polymer ?
#
loop_
_entity_poly.entity_id
_entity_poly.type
_entity_poly.pdbx_seq_one_letter_code
_entity_poly.pdbx_strand_id
1 'polypeptide(L)' 'MFNKKTKVQKAFKIIAKFIDKANISDQEKKRLKGLLSNVEIYSGAGQ' A
#
# COMPACT_ATOMS: atom_id res chain seq x y z
N MET A 1 -3.68 -19.13 14.85
CA MET A 1 -4.31 -18.17 13.91
C MET A 1 -3.24 -17.65 12.97
N PHE A 2 -3.20 -18.11 11.72
CA PHE A 2 -2.20 -17.67 10.74
C PHE A 2 -2.34 -16.15 10.54
N ASN A 3 -1.27 -15.40 10.80
CA ASN A 3 -1.17 -13.92 10.75
C ASN A 3 -1.29 -13.35 9.31
N LYS A 4 -2.20 -13.89 8.49
CA LYS A 4 -2.40 -13.54 7.07
C LYS A 4 -2.74 -12.06 6.93
N LYS A 5 -3.61 -11.54 7.80
CA LYS A 5 -3.96 -10.11 7.89
C LYS A 5 -2.71 -9.24 8.11
N THR A 6 -1.82 -9.68 9.01
CA THR A 6 -0.57 -8.99 9.35
C THR A 6 0.48 -9.04 8.24
N LYS A 7 0.53 -10.12 7.45
CA LYS A 7 1.43 -10.21 6.27
C LYS A 7 0.99 -9.27 5.16
N VAL A 8 -0.31 -9.20 4.89
CA VAL A 8 -0.87 -8.33 3.84
C VAL A 8 -0.68 -6.85 4.21
N GLN A 9 -0.97 -6.45 5.45
CA GLN A 9 -0.69 -5.09 5.93
C GLN A 9 0.80 -4.71 5.85
N LYS A 10 1.72 -5.65 6.13
CA LYS A 10 3.16 -5.43 5.94
C LYS A 10 3.51 -5.19 4.47
N ALA A 11 2.89 -5.92 3.54
CA ALA A 11 3.12 -5.72 2.11
C ALA A 11 2.69 -4.32 1.67
N PHE A 12 1.49 -3.85 2.06
CA PHE A 12 1.04 -2.49 1.77
C PHE A 12 1.99 -1.42 2.31
N LYS A 13 2.49 -1.58 3.54
CA LYS A 13 3.51 -0.67 4.11
C LYS A 13 4.83 -0.65 3.33
N ILE A 14 5.29 -1.81 2.83
CA ILE A 14 6.51 -1.90 2.02
C ILE A 14 6.30 -1.18 0.69
N ILE A 15 5.17 -1.41 0.02
CA ILE A 15 4.86 -0.78 -1.26
C ILE A 15 4.73 0.74 -1.10
N ALA A 16 4.07 1.22 -0.04
CA ALA A 16 3.98 2.65 0.25
C ALA A 16 5.36 3.30 0.42
N LYS A 17 6.27 2.65 1.17
CA LYS A 17 7.66 3.10 1.32
C LYS A 17 8.44 3.09 0.00
N PHE A 18 8.17 2.13 -0.87
CA PHE A 18 8.80 2.07 -2.19
C PHE A 18 8.35 3.27 -3.05
N ILE A 19 7.05 3.59 -3.06
CA ILE A 19 6.51 4.76 -3.77
C ILE A 19 7.15 6.06 -3.26
N ASP A 20 7.38 6.19 -1.95
CA ASP A 20 8.02 7.39 -1.38
C ASP A 20 9.45 7.61 -1.89
N LYS A 21 10.19 6.52 -2.09
CA LYS A 21 11.58 6.52 -2.57
C LYS A 21 11.69 6.55 -4.09
N ALA A 22 10.60 6.35 -4.82
CA ALA A 22 10.61 6.36 -6.27
C ALA A 22 10.97 7.76 -6.79
N ASN A 23 11.81 7.80 -7.83
CA ASN A 23 12.19 9.05 -8.50
C ASN A 23 11.14 9.46 -9.54
N ILE A 24 9.94 9.79 -9.05
CA ILE A 24 8.78 10.24 -9.82
C ILE A 24 8.19 11.49 -9.17
N SER A 25 7.30 12.20 -9.87
CA SER A 25 6.69 13.42 -9.33
C SER A 25 5.84 13.14 -8.09
N ASP A 26 5.70 14.13 -7.21
CA ASP A 26 4.85 14.01 -6.01
C ASP A 26 3.38 13.75 -6.37
N GLN A 27 2.92 14.27 -7.52
CA GLN A 27 1.59 13.99 -8.04
C GLN A 27 1.41 12.51 -8.40
N GLU A 28 2.40 11.90 -9.05
CA GLU A 28 2.38 10.45 -9.35
C GLU A 28 2.48 9.61 -8.08
N LYS A 29 3.31 10.00 -7.10
CA LYS A 29 3.37 9.34 -5.78
C LYS A 29 2.00 9.34 -5.11
N LYS A 30 1.31 10.49 -5.09
CA LYS A 30 -0.04 10.63 -4.53
C LYS A 30 -1.04 9.73 -5.25
N ARG A 31 -0.99 9.68 -6.59
CA ARG A 31 -1.86 8.82 -7.40
C ARG A 31 -1.63 7.34 -7.11
N LEU A 32 -0.37 6.90 -7.06
CA LEU A 32 -0.01 5.51 -6.75
C LEU A 32 -0.41 5.11 -5.33
N LYS A 33 -0.22 5.98 -4.34
CA LYS A 33 -0.69 5.74 -2.97
C LYS A 33 -2.22 5.66 -2.89
N GLY A 34 -2.94 6.47 -3.66
CA GLY A 34 -4.40 6.38 -3.77
C GLY A 34 -4.86 5.04 -4.33
N LEU A 35 -4.22 4.57 -5.41
CA LEU A 35 -4.50 3.24 -5.97
C LEU A 35 -4.18 2.12 -4.98
N LEU A 36 -3.05 2.21 -4.27
CA LEU A 36 -2.65 1.24 -3.26
C LEU A 36 -3.67 1.14 -2.12
N SER A 37 -4.17 2.29 -1.65
CA SER A 37 -5.21 2.37 -0.60
C SER A 37 -6.51 1.70 -1.05
N ASN A 38 -6.93 1.91 -2.29
CA ASN A 38 -8.11 1.23 -2.84
C ASN A 38 -7.93 -0.29 -2.81
N VAL A 39 -6.77 -0.79 -3.24
CA VAL A 39 -6.48 -2.24 -3.20
C VAL A 39 -6.45 -2.76 -1.75
N GLU A 40 -5.95 -2.00 -0.78
CA GLU A 40 -5.95 -2.36 0.65
C GLU A 40 -7.36 -2.51 1.22
N ILE A 41 -8.27 -1.61 0.85
CA ILE A 41 -9.68 -1.65 1.25
C ILE A 41 -10.37 -2.90 0.65
N TYR A 42 -10.24 -3.13 -0.66
CA TYR A 42 -10.93 -4.24 -1.34
C TYR A 42 -10.32 -5.61 -1.08
N SER A 43 -9.09 -5.67 -0.55
CA SER A 43 -8.46 -6.94 -0.12
C SER A 43 -8.84 -7.36 1.31
N GLY A 44 -9.65 -6.57 2.02
CA GLY A 44 -10.04 -6.82 3.41
C GLY A 44 -8.92 -6.60 4.42
N ALA A 45 -7.81 -5.98 4.01
CA ALA A 45 -6.67 -5.64 4.87
C ALA A 45 -6.83 -4.29 5.59
N GLY A 46 -7.67 -3.40 5.03
CA GLY A 46 -8.03 -2.11 5.59
C GLY A 46 -9.20 -2.12 6.60
N GLN A 47 -9.82 -3.29 6.87
CA GLN A 47 -10.76 -3.51 7.98
C GLN A 47 -10.03 -4.10 9.19
#